data_AF-A0A1Q6LZY6-F1
#
_entry.id   AF-A0A1Q6LZY6-F1
#
_cell.length_a   1.000
_cell.length_b   1.000
_cell.length_c   1.000
_cell.angle_alpha   90.00
_cell.angle_beta   90.00
_cell.angle_gamma   90.00
#
_symmetry.space_group_name_H-M   'P 1'
#
loop_
_entity.id
_entity.type
_entity.pdbx_description
1 polymer ?
#
loop_
_entity_poly.entity_id
_entity_poly.type
_entity_poly.pdbx_seq_one_letter_code
_entity_poly.pdbx_strand_id
1 'polypeptide(L)'
;MLSLSIACAESGYFEAGIATNNCNPFSLRSSGDFYTFDNIYEGIAEGIINLKVGYIDEGATTLDSIAVSYCGGSSSWINLVEDVRYDLENGRTIYDEDNMKLTLR
;
A
#
# COMPACT_ATOMS: atom_id res chain seq x y z
N MET A 1 5.87 -9.20 -2.10
CA MET A 1 5.33 -8.53 -3.30
C MET A 1 3.97 -7.92 -3.03
N LEU A 2 2.99 -8.68 -2.52
CA LEU A 2 1.64 -8.18 -2.20
C LEU A 2 1.59 -6.86 -1.38
N SER A 3 2.33 -6.76 -0.27
CA SER A 3 2.34 -5.56 0.56
C SER A 3 2.83 -4.31 -0.18
N LEU A 4 3.86 -4.46 -1.00
CA LEU A 4 4.39 -3.37 -1.83
C LEU A 4 3.39 -2.95 -2.91
N SER A 5 2.73 -3.92 -3.56
CA SER A 5 1.69 -3.65 -4.55
C SER A 5 0.50 -2.89 -3.94
N ILE A 6 0.06 -3.29 -2.74
CA ILE A 6 -1.01 -2.57 -2.02
C ILE A 6 -0.58 -1.15 -1.67
N ALA A 7 0.62 -0.97 -1.10
CA ALA A 7 1.14 0.35 -0.79
C ALA A 7 1.18 1.25 -2.02
N CYS A 8 1.72 0.76 -3.13
CA CYS A 8 1.79 1.51 -4.38
C CYS A 8 0.41 1.80 -4.99
N ALA A 9 -0.54 0.87 -4.92
CA ALA A 9 -1.91 1.10 -5.37
C ALA A 9 -2.62 2.19 -4.58
N GLU A 10 -2.52 2.15 -3.24
CA GLU A 10 -3.14 3.12 -2.33
C GLU A 10 -2.52 4.51 -2.45
N SER A 11 -1.21 4.57 -2.65
CA SER A 11 -0.44 5.81 -2.63
C SER A 11 -0.12 6.39 -4.00
N GLY A 12 -0.55 5.76 -5.09
CA GLY A 12 -0.09 6.12 -6.43
C GLY A 12 1.44 6.09 -6.50
N TYR A 13 2.04 4.97 -6.11
CA TYR A 13 3.50 4.78 -6.06
C TYR A 13 4.23 5.78 -5.16
N PHE A 14 3.67 6.04 -3.97
CA PHE A 14 4.18 6.96 -2.94
C PHE A 14 4.10 8.45 -3.31
N GLU A 15 3.34 8.81 -4.35
CA GLU A 15 3.21 10.19 -4.85
C GLU A 15 2.02 10.93 -4.26
N ALA A 16 0.95 10.21 -3.92
CA ALA A 16 -0.27 10.81 -3.41
C ALA A 16 -0.04 11.53 -2.09
N GLY A 17 -0.85 12.58 -1.86
CA GLY A 17 -0.81 13.39 -0.64
C GLY A 17 -0.88 12.57 0.66
N ILE A 18 -1.58 11.43 0.64
CA ILE A 18 -1.67 10.55 1.80
C ILE A 18 -0.33 9.88 2.16
N ALA A 19 0.49 9.52 1.17
CA ALA A 19 1.82 8.97 1.41
C ALA A 19 2.84 10.06 1.71
N THR A 20 2.73 11.23 1.07
CA THR A 20 3.72 12.30 1.19
C THR A 20 3.49 13.20 2.41
N ASN A 21 2.24 13.59 2.69
CA ASN A 21 1.92 14.50 3.80
C ASN A 21 1.68 13.74 5.11
N ASN A 22 1.02 12.58 5.03
CA ASN A 22 0.66 11.81 6.22
C ASN A 22 1.62 10.64 6.48
N CYS A 23 2.62 10.43 5.62
CA CYS A 23 3.51 9.28 5.69
C CYS A 23 2.75 7.93 5.70
N ASN A 24 1.56 7.85 5.08
CA ASN A 24 0.65 6.72 5.18
C ASN A 24 0.39 6.05 3.81
N PRO A 25 1.33 5.24 3.31
CA PRO A 25 1.23 4.67 1.97
C PRO A 25 0.19 3.56 1.84
N PHE A 26 -0.37 3.08 2.95
CA PHE A 26 -1.41 2.05 2.97
C PHE A 26 -2.81 2.66 3.18
N SER A 27 -2.95 4.00 3.18
CA SER A 27 -4.26 4.65 3.39
C SER A 27 -4.97 4.21 4.68
N LEU A 28 -4.22 3.85 5.73
CA LEU A 28 -4.79 3.35 6.98
C LEU A 28 -5.67 4.41 7.65
N ARG A 29 -6.82 4.01 8.19
CA ARG A 29 -7.82 4.93 8.77
C ARG A 29 -8.30 4.53 10.16
N SER A 30 -8.75 5.52 10.91
CA SER A 30 -9.57 5.37 12.12
C SER A 30 -10.80 6.26 12.03
N SER A 31 -11.99 5.69 12.20
CA SER A 31 -13.24 6.48 12.26
C SER A 31 -13.46 7.48 11.10
N GLY A 32 -12.90 7.19 9.92
CA GLY A 32 -13.00 8.03 8.72
C GLY A 32 -11.78 8.91 8.46
N ASP A 33 -10.96 9.19 9.47
CA ASP A 33 -9.73 9.98 9.32
C ASP A 33 -8.52 9.09 9.01
N PHE A 34 -7.61 9.61 8.20
CA PHE A 34 -6.36 8.93 7.90
C PHE A 34 -5.36 9.08 9.04
N TYR A 35 -4.64 8.00 9.35
CA TYR A 35 -3.49 8.09 10.24
C TYR A 35 -2.38 8.94 9.62
N THR A 36 -1.65 9.63 10.48
CA THR A 36 -0.41 10.36 10.16
C THR A 36 0.72 9.77 10.98
N PHE A 37 1.82 9.43 10.32
CA PHE A 37 3.02 8.86 10.94
C PHE A 37 4.16 9.88 10.93
N ASP A 38 5.15 9.72 11.81
CA ASP A 38 6.25 10.68 11.93
C ASP A 38 7.15 10.68 10.68
N ASN A 39 7.25 9.52 10.01
CA ASN A 39 8.02 9.37 8.78
C ASN A 39 7.52 8.19 7.93
N ILE A 40 7.97 8.14 6.68
CA ILE A 40 7.53 7.12 5.72
C ILE A 40 7.91 5.69 6.13
N TYR A 41 9.02 5.49 6.84
CA TYR A 41 9.43 4.15 7.29
C TYR A 41 8.49 3.60 8.35
N GLU A 42 8.06 4.45 9.29
CA GLU A 42 7.06 4.10 10.28
C GLU A 42 5.74 3.72 9.62
N GLY A 43 5.22 4.53 8.70
CA GLY A 43 3.96 4.22 8.01
C GLY A 43 4.03 2.97 7.14
N ILE A 44 5.20 2.65 6.55
CA ILE A 44 5.40 1.37 5.86
C ILE A 44 5.36 0.21 6.86
N ALA A 45 6.06 0.33 8.00
CA ALA A 45 6.08 -0.70 9.02
C ALA A 45 4.68 -0.97 9.59
N GLU A 46 3.95 0.08 9.97
CA GLU A 46 2.58 0.01 10.48
C GLU A 46 1.62 -0.59 9.44
N GLY A 47 1.74 -0.22 8.17
CA GLY A 47 0.98 -0.85 7.09
C GLY A 47 1.21 -2.35 6.95
N ILE A 48 2.46 -2.80 7.00
CA ILE A 48 2.81 -4.22 6.93
C ILE A 48 2.31 -4.97 8.18
N ILE A 49 2.45 -4.38 9.36
CA ILE A 49 1.96 -4.96 10.62
C ILE A 49 0.44 -5.08 10.58
N ASN A 50 -0.26 -4.05 10.11
CA ASN A 50 -1.71 -4.07 9.95
C ASN A 50 -2.17 -5.17 8.98
N LEU A 51 -1.51 -5.31 7.83
CA LEU A 51 -1.77 -6.42 6.89
C LEU A 51 -1.56 -7.79 7.53
N LYS A 52 -0.49 -7.95 8.31
CA LYS A 52 -0.18 -9.22 8.98
C LYS A 52 -1.21 -9.57 10.04
N VAL A 53 -1.42 -8.66 11.00
CA VAL A 53 -2.22 -8.93 12.19
C VAL A 53 -3.71 -8.82 11.89
N GLY A 54 -4.13 -7.81 11.12
CA GLY A 54 -5.54 -7.54 10.87
C GLY A 54 -6.18 -8.40 9.78
N TYR A 55 -5.36 -9.08 8.96
CA TYR A 55 -5.87 -9.86 7.82
C TYR A 55 -5.27 -11.26 7.76
N ILE A 56 -3.94 -11.37 7.63
CA ILE A 56 -3.30 -12.67 7.39
C ILE A 56 -3.48 -13.61 8.59
N ASP A 57 -3.29 -13.11 9.81
CA ASP A 57 -3.47 -13.89 11.04
C ASP A 57 -4.94 -14.24 11.32
N GLU A 58 -5.86 -13.44 10.79
CA GLU A 58 -7.31 -13.69 10.81
C GLU A 58 -7.76 -14.64 9.68
N GLY A 59 -6.82 -15.17 8.87
CA GLY A 59 -7.08 -16.15 7.82
C GLY A 59 -7.34 -15.57 6.42
N ALA A 60 -7.28 -14.24 6.25
CA ALA A 60 -7.36 -13.59 4.94
C ALA A 60 -6.00 -13.60 4.24
N THR A 61 -5.70 -14.69 3.51
CA THR A 61 -4.40 -14.93 2.89
C THR A 61 -4.35 -14.71 1.37
N THR A 62 -5.47 -14.35 0.75
CA THR A 62 -5.56 -13.99 -0.68
C THR A 62 -5.97 -12.53 -0.86
N LEU A 63 -5.64 -11.93 -2.00
CA LEU A 63 -6.02 -10.54 -2.31
C LEU A 63 -7.54 -10.34 -2.21
N ASP A 64 -8.34 -11.27 -2.73
CA ASP A 64 -9.81 -11.26 -2.59
C ASP A 64 -10.25 -11.26 -1.13
N SER A 65 -9.68 -12.16 -0.31
CA SER A 65 -10.06 -12.26 1.10
C SER A 65 -9.66 -11.03 1.91
N ILE A 66 -8.54 -10.38 1.55
CA ILE A 66 -8.12 -9.11 2.14
C ILE A 66 -9.11 -8.01 1.72
N ALA A 67 -9.43 -7.93 0.43
CA ALA A 67 -10.30 -6.89 -0.12
C ALA A 67 -11.69 -6.86 0.55
N VAL A 68 -12.24 -8.02 0.94
CA VAL A 68 -13.54 -8.11 1.65
C VAL A 68 -13.57 -7.18 2.87
N SER A 69 -12.54 -7.25 3.72
CA SER A 69 -12.47 -6.44 4.95
C SER A 69 -11.79 -5.09 4.74
N TYR A 70 -10.87 -5.00 3.78
CA TYR A 70 -10.06 -3.81 3.52
C TYR A 70 -10.87 -2.71 2.82
N CYS A 71 -11.66 -3.07 1.81
CA CYS A 71 -12.38 -2.13 0.96
C CYS A 71 -13.77 -2.64 0.54
N GLY A 72 -14.40 -3.51 1.33
CA GLY A 72 -15.75 -4.03 1.07
C GLY A 72 -15.85 -4.94 -0.16
N GLY A 73 -14.76 -5.61 -0.55
CA GLY A 73 -14.74 -6.52 -1.70
C GLY A 73 -14.72 -5.83 -3.07
N SER A 74 -14.28 -4.57 -3.14
CA SER A 74 -14.21 -3.81 -4.39
C SER A 74 -13.32 -4.47 -5.45
N SER A 75 -13.93 -4.95 -6.54
CA SER A 75 -13.19 -5.50 -7.70
C SER A 75 -12.28 -4.47 -8.36
N SER A 76 -12.66 -3.19 -8.35
CA SER A 76 -11.81 -2.12 -8.90
C SER A 76 -10.52 -1.95 -8.11
N TRP A 77 -10.57 -2.13 -6.79
CA TRP A 77 -9.38 -2.08 -5.94
C TRP A 77 -8.49 -3.31 -6.17
N ILE A 78 -9.10 -4.50 -6.26
CA ILE A 78 -8.37 -5.74 -6.57
C ILE A 78 -7.62 -5.60 -7.89
N ASN A 79 -8.30 -5.17 -8.96
CA ASN A 79 -7.68 -4.97 -10.27
C ASN A 79 -6.55 -3.96 -10.22
N LEU A 80 -6.72 -2.84 -9.50
CA LEU A 80 -5.66 -1.86 -9.33
C LEU A 80 -4.40 -2.46 -8.67
N VAL A 81 -4.57 -3.25 -7.61
CA VAL A 81 -3.45 -3.92 -6.94
C VAL A 81 -2.78 -4.94 -7.86
N GLU A 82 -3.55 -5.66 -8.68
CA GLU A 82 -3.00 -6.62 -9.66
C GLU A 82 -2.24 -5.91 -10.79
N ASP A 83 -2.76 -4.82 -11.34
CA ASP A 83 -2.09 -4.02 -12.37
C ASP A 83 -0.77 -3.46 -11.84
N VAL A 84 -0.79 -2.88 -10.63
CA VAL A 84 0.43 -2.40 -9.95
C VAL A 84 1.41 -3.56 -9.72
N ARG A 85 0.93 -4.73 -9.28
CA ARG A 85 1.79 -5.89 -9.09
C ARG A 85 2.45 -6.31 -10.41
N TYR A 86 1.70 -6.34 -11.50
CA TYR A 86 2.22 -6.64 -12.83
C TYR A 86 3.31 -5.64 -13.23
N ASP A 87 3.07 -4.34 -13.07
CA ASP A 87 4.05 -3.29 -13.37
C ASP A 87 5.37 -3.49 -12.59
N LEU A 88 5.28 -3.80 -11.29
CA LEU A 88 6.44 -4.05 -10.44
C LEU A 88 7.21 -5.31 -10.84
N GLU A 89 6.50 -6.39 -11.16
CA GLU A 89 7.10 -7.64 -11.64
C GLU A 89 7.78 -7.45 -13.02
N ASN A 90 7.34 -6.46 -13.80
CA ASN A 90 7.90 -6.10 -15.10
C ASN A 90 8.91 -4.93 -15.05
N GLY A 91 9.45 -4.63 -13.87
CA GLY A 91 10.61 -3.76 -13.72
C GLY A 91 10.30 -2.27 -13.58
N ARG A 92 9.07 -1.90 -13.19
CA ARG A 92 8.78 -0.52 -12.78
C ARG A 92 9.61 -0.16 -11.55
N THR A 93 10.53 0.79 -11.71
CA THR A 93 11.42 1.26 -10.64
C THR A 93 10.67 2.18 -9.67
N ILE A 94 10.54 1.78 -8.40
CA ILE A 94 9.98 2.61 -7.33
C ILE A 94 11.07 3.49 -6.69
N TYR A 95 12.31 2.99 -6.61
CA TYR A 95 13.44 3.68 -6.03
C TYR A 95 14.66 3.54 -6.95
N ASP A 96 15.24 4.68 -7.32
CA ASP A 96 16.49 4.77 -8.06
C ASP A 96 17.64 5.00 -7.07
N GLU A 97 18.41 3.94 -6.81
CA GLU A 97 19.58 3.95 -5.93
C GLU A 97 20.69 4.89 -6.42
N ASP A 98 20.89 4.98 -7.75
CA ASP A 98 21.95 5.79 -8.35
C ASP A 98 21.68 7.29 -8.21
N ASN A 99 20.40 7.67 -8.14
CA ASN A 99 19.95 9.04 -7.98
C ASN A 99 19.37 9.36 -6.59
N MET A 100 19.40 8.40 -5.66
CA MET A 100 18.77 8.49 -4.32
C MET A 100 17.33 9.04 -4.35
N LYS A 101 16.57 8.73 -5.39
CA LYS A 101 15.22 9.27 -5.58
C LYS A 101 14.22 8.12 -5.63
N LEU A 102 13.18 8.20 -4.81
CA LEU A 102 11.91 7.57 -5.18
C LEU A 102 11.49 8.20 -6.51
N THR A 103 11.31 7.36 -7.53
CA THR A 103 10.89 7.82 -8.85
C THR A 103 9.40 8.12 -8.77
N LEU A 104 9.09 9.29 -8.23
CA LEU A 104 7.78 9.92 -8.25
C LEU A 104 7.65 10.56 -9.64
N ARG A 105 6.92 9.96 -10.58
CA ARG A 105 6.80 10.43 -11.97
C ARG A 105 5.36 10.78 -12.34
#